data_AF-A0A9E2Z182-F1
#
_entry.id   AF-A0A9E2Z182-F1
#
_cell.length_a   1.000
_cell.length_b   1.000
_cell.length_c   1.000
_cell.angle_alpha   90.00
_cell.angle_beta   90.00
_cell.angle_gamma   90.00
#
_symmetry.space_group_name_H-M   'P 1'
#
loop_
_entity.id
_entity.type
_entity.pdbx_description
1 polymer ?
#
loop_
_entity_poly.entity_id
_entity_poly.type
_entity_poly.pdbx_seq_one_letter_code
_entity_poly.pdbx_strand_id
1 'polypeptide(L)'
;MRPTDHLEDDAPRWAGDRGPGGFGPQGAALILELQKLRRAFDEEDWSPRKPADGKRRSPEPPRRRHATAPKRPRKSRVAKAIDACLQQIGLRAPEHKEQPRELARAAAPAPPQRPSPTLAPHDPLTMDLVKLAPEIPMSFAPNRSMRLEQAGPALPPPAKSATRPGKFLASCRHGLITGVNFVIKGGELAPPPADSGLSLKTSWSFHRELRTGLRILLIAGLLGGGWFFFMPLAGAVVVPGNLVVQSNVKTIQHPTGGVVAEIKVQNGSRVSAGDLLVRLDATQAQASLQMVSKQLDEVRAKIARLTAERDNLPQLGIPPELVSRAHDETVTNLMASEQSLFKARFSARQSQKELLQSRIAQLDEEVAGLEVQVDSRAKQLELIKGEMAGVQDLYDKRLVPLARLTALQREAARLDGERGQLVSSIAETRSKVGEAQLQIVRIDQDFRTDVVKELGDSEGKEAELVERGVAARDLLDRIEIRAPTSGVIHQLAAHTIGGVVRAGDSIMEIVPNSEDLQVEARLQPQDIDHVHTGQAAFVRFSAFNQRTTPQLKGTVSYVSADTSRDQQTNAPYFTVRVTLPDEERRRLADLQLVPGMPAEVFMQTGSRTMASYLFKPIAEQMRRAFVEQ
;
A
#
# COMPACT_ATOMS: atom_id res chain seq x y z
N MET A 1 39.14 24.53 -63.50
CA MET A 1 40.23 23.88 -62.73
C MET A 1 40.19 24.40 -61.30
N ARG A 2 40.87 23.75 -60.34
CA ARG A 2 41.06 24.22 -58.95
C ARG A 2 42.32 25.17 -58.86
N PRO A 3 42.77 25.62 -57.68
CA PRO A 3 42.15 26.64 -56.81
C PRO A 3 43.19 27.69 -56.30
N THR A 4 42.76 28.64 -55.45
CA THR A 4 43.59 29.24 -54.39
C THR A 4 42.68 29.79 -53.28
N ASP A 5 43.14 29.70 -52.03
CA ASP A 5 42.43 30.11 -50.81
C ASP A 5 42.66 31.58 -50.43
N HIS A 6 41.74 32.18 -49.64
CA HIS A 6 41.99 32.75 -48.29
C HIS A 6 40.86 33.70 -47.82
N LEU A 7 40.91 34.06 -46.52
CA LEU A 7 39.98 34.90 -45.74
C LEU A 7 38.62 34.20 -45.50
N GLU A 8 38.40 33.49 -44.39
CA GLU A 8 38.40 33.92 -42.96
C GLU A 8 37.29 34.95 -42.66
N ASP A 9 36.30 34.49 -41.89
CA ASP A 9 35.10 35.23 -41.49
C ASP A 9 34.83 34.91 -40.00
N ASP A 10 34.56 35.92 -39.19
CA ASP A 10 34.65 35.83 -37.72
C ASP A 10 33.35 35.30 -37.09
N ALA A 11 33.45 34.19 -36.34
CA ALA A 11 32.32 33.59 -35.62
C ALA A 11 32.59 33.51 -34.10
N PRO A 12 31.67 33.99 -33.23
CA PRO A 12 31.95 34.18 -31.81
C PRO A 12 32.12 32.85 -31.04
N ARG A 13 33.26 32.73 -30.34
CA ARG A 13 33.61 31.56 -29.51
C ARG A 13 32.74 31.48 -28.25
N TRP A 14 31.73 30.60 -28.26
CA TRP A 14 31.03 30.19 -27.05
C TRP A 14 31.83 29.15 -26.25
N ALA A 15 32.76 29.65 -25.44
CA ALA A 15 33.23 28.94 -24.25
C ALA A 15 32.43 29.47 -23.03
N GLY A 16 31.89 28.64 -22.15
CA GLY A 16 31.74 27.19 -22.26
C GLY A 16 31.42 26.55 -20.91
N ASP A 17 30.42 25.66 -20.89
CA ASP A 17 30.24 24.70 -19.80
C ASP A 17 29.98 23.32 -20.42
N ARG A 18 30.97 22.43 -20.29
CA ARG A 18 30.90 21.06 -20.83
C ARG A 18 30.91 20.07 -19.67
N GLY A 19 29.71 19.73 -19.22
CA GLY A 19 29.48 18.60 -18.33
C GLY A 19 30.05 17.28 -18.86
N PRO A 20 30.19 16.26 -17.99
CA PRO A 20 30.90 15.01 -18.29
C PRO A 20 30.20 14.19 -19.38
N GLY A 21 30.63 14.39 -20.63
CA GLY A 21 30.05 13.80 -21.83
C GLY A 21 30.28 14.63 -23.10
N GLY A 22 30.53 15.94 -22.97
CA GLY A 22 30.92 16.80 -24.10
C GLY A 22 29.80 17.21 -25.07
N PHE A 23 28.57 16.73 -24.86
CA PHE A 23 27.37 17.18 -25.58
C PHE A 23 26.84 18.51 -25.03
N GLY A 24 26.24 19.33 -25.91
CA GLY A 24 25.52 20.54 -25.50
C GLY A 24 24.20 20.22 -24.77
N PRO A 25 23.52 21.22 -24.17
CA PRO A 25 22.36 21.02 -23.29
C PRO A 25 21.19 20.27 -23.98
N GLN A 26 20.96 20.53 -25.27
CA GLN A 26 19.96 19.80 -26.07
C GLN A 26 20.29 18.30 -26.22
N GLY A 27 21.57 17.95 -26.34
CA GLY A 27 22.03 16.56 -26.39
C GLY A 27 21.90 15.85 -25.04
N ALA A 28 22.19 16.55 -23.94
CA ALA A 28 21.99 16.02 -22.59
C ALA A 28 20.50 15.72 -22.30
N ALA A 29 19.59 16.61 -22.73
CA ALA A 29 18.15 16.40 -22.62
C ALA A 29 17.68 15.16 -23.42
N LEU A 30 18.17 14.99 -24.66
CA LEU A 30 17.81 13.85 -25.50
C LEU A 30 18.34 12.51 -24.94
N ILE A 31 19.53 12.51 -24.33
CA ILE A 31 20.06 11.33 -23.61
C ILE A 31 19.19 10.99 -22.39
N LEU A 32 18.71 11.99 -21.65
CA LEU A 32 17.81 11.77 -20.50
C LEU A 32 16.46 11.19 -20.93
N GLU A 33 15.85 11.67 -22.01
CA GLU A 33 14.60 11.09 -22.54
C GLU A 33 14.79 9.62 -23.00
N LEU A 34 15.88 9.32 -23.71
CA LEU A 34 16.18 7.93 -24.09
C LEU A 34 16.41 7.02 -22.86
N GLN A 35 16.95 7.55 -21.76
CA GLN A 35 17.07 6.82 -20.50
C GLN A 35 15.72 6.64 -19.77
N LYS A 36 14.82 7.65 -19.78
CA LYS A 36 13.46 7.52 -19.25
C LYS A 36 12.64 6.48 -20.00
N LEU A 37 12.59 6.59 -21.33
CA LEU A 37 11.87 5.66 -22.21
C LEU A 37 12.36 4.21 -22.00
N ARG A 38 13.67 4.01 -21.82
CA ARG A 38 14.21 2.71 -21.48
C ARG A 38 13.70 2.18 -20.13
N ARG A 39 13.66 3.00 -19.08
CA ARG A 39 13.13 2.57 -17.77
C ARG A 39 11.66 2.18 -17.85
N ALA A 40 10.83 2.96 -18.56
CA ALA A 40 9.43 2.62 -18.77
C ALA A 40 9.26 1.24 -19.44
N PHE A 41 10.03 0.95 -20.50
CA PHE A 41 10.02 -0.38 -21.14
C PHE A 41 10.63 -1.51 -20.31
N ASP A 42 11.60 -1.23 -19.44
CA ASP A 42 12.14 -2.23 -18.49
C ASP A 42 11.16 -2.49 -17.31
N GLU A 43 10.18 -1.62 -17.06
CA GLU A 43 9.12 -1.77 -16.03
C GLU A 43 7.84 -2.44 -16.56
N GLU A 44 7.38 -2.13 -17.79
CA GLU A 44 6.14 -2.71 -18.37
C GLU A 44 6.18 -4.25 -18.55
N ASP A 45 7.36 -4.86 -18.74
CA ASP A 45 7.51 -6.31 -18.93
C ASP A 45 7.23 -7.12 -17.61
N TRP A 46 7.02 -6.47 -16.46
CA TRP A 46 6.67 -7.12 -15.19
C TRP A 46 5.14 -7.32 -15.00
N SER A 47 4.56 -8.25 -15.75
CA SER A 47 3.18 -8.72 -15.49
C SER A 47 3.04 -10.24 -15.62
N PRO A 48 2.83 -10.99 -14.52
CA PRO A 48 2.65 -12.43 -14.55
C PRO A 48 1.26 -12.80 -15.09
N ARG A 49 1.15 -12.97 -16.41
CA ARG A 49 -0.08 -13.41 -17.10
C ARG A 49 -0.59 -14.73 -16.51
N LYS A 50 -1.78 -14.71 -15.89
CA LYS A 50 -2.52 -15.93 -15.51
C LYS A 50 -2.84 -16.76 -16.75
N PRO A 51 -2.58 -18.08 -16.77
CA PRO A 51 -3.13 -18.98 -17.78
C PRO A 51 -4.63 -19.21 -17.55
N ALA A 52 -5.39 -19.41 -18.63
CA ALA A 52 -6.82 -19.72 -18.59
C ALA A 52 -7.09 -21.22 -18.32
N ASP A 53 -8.32 -21.53 -17.90
CA ASP A 53 -8.74 -22.88 -17.46
C ASP A 53 -8.88 -23.89 -18.63
N GLY A 54 -8.64 -25.20 -18.36
CA GLY A 54 -8.11 -26.12 -19.39
C GLY A 54 -8.31 -27.64 -19.23
N LYS A 55 -9.27 -28.11 -18.42
CA LYS A 55 -9.69 -29.54 -18.28
C LYS A 55 -8.77 -30.51 -17.49
N ARG A 56 -9.37 -31.61 -17.03
CA ARG A 56 -8.88 -32.57 -16.01
C ARG A 56 -8.15 -33.79 -16.58
N ARG A 57 -7.17 -34.32 -15.83
CA ARG A 57 -7.02 -35.76 -15.48
C ARG A 57 -6.08 -35.92 -14.27
N SER A 58 -6.12 -37.08 -13.60
CA SER A 58 -5.47 -37.34 -12.29
C SER A 58 -4.65 -38.66 -12.33
N PRO A 59 -4.04 -39.17 -11.24
CA PRO A 59 -2.66 -38.81 -10.89
C PRO A 59 -1.72 -40.01 -10.59
N GLU A 60 -0.40 -39.83 -10.69
CA GLU A 60 0.58 -40.78 -10.12
C GLU A 60 1.92 -40.07 -9.73
N PRO A 61 2.65 -40.50 -8.67
CA PRO A 61 3.80 -39.76 -8.12
C PRO A 61 5.17 -40.48 -8.37
N PRO A 62 6.29 -40.15 -7.69
CA PRO A 62 7.21 -39.15 -8.21
C PRO A 62 8.67 -39.64 -8.39
N ARG A 63 9.47 -38.93 -9.20
CA ARG A 63 10.95 -39.09 -9.22
C ARG A 63 11.68 -37.75 -9.16
N ARG A 64 12.63 -37.65 -8.21
CA ARG A 64 13.54 -36.50 -8.04
C ARG A 64 14.48 -36.36 -9.25
N ARG A 65 14.77 -35.12 -9.67
CA ARG A 65 16.05 -34.71 -10.27
C ARG A 65 16.25 -33.19 -10.22
N HIS A 66 17.53 -32.80 -10.31
CA HIS A 66 18.17 -31.54 -9.94
C HIS A 66 17.49 -30.22 -10.36
N ALA A 67 17.68 -29.19 -9.54
CA ALA A 67 17.33 -27.81 -9.87
C ALA A 67 18.26 -27.24 -10.96
N THR A 68 17.68 -26.67 -12.01
CA THR A 68 18.40 -25.90 -13.03
C THR A 68 18.36 -24.40 -12.72
N ALA A 69 19.47 -23.70 -12.93
CA ALA A 69 19.58 -22.26 -12.70
C ALA A 69 18.54 -21.42 -13.51
N PRO A 70 18.12 -20.25 -13.01
CA PRO A 70 17.13 -19.40 -13.67
C PRO A 70 17.66 -18.87 -15.01
N LYS A 71 16.82 -18.91 -16.05
CA LYS A 71 17.13 -18.33 -17.36
C LYS A 71 17.07 -16.80 -17.28
N ARG A 72 18.10 -16.11 -17.78
CA ARG A 72 18.07 -14.64 -17.95
C ARG A 72 16.87 -14.21 -18.83
N PRO A 73 16.18 -13.10 -18.52
CA PRO A 73 15.06 -12.62 -19.32
C PRO A 73 15.50 -12.24 -20.74
N ARG A 74 14.62 -12.44 -21.72
CA ARG A 74 14.85 -12.07 -23.12
C ARG A 74 14.45 -10.60 -23.32
N LYS A 75 15.42 -9.69 -23.42
CA LYS A 75 15.20 -8.29 -23.84
C LYS A 75 14.30 -8.22 -25.09
N SER A 76 13.32 -7.31 -25.06
CA SER A 76 12.42 -7.03 -26.18
C SER A 76 13.16 -6.57 -27.45
N ARG A 77 12.49 -6.61 -28.61
CA ARG A 77 13.07 -6.09 -29.87
C ARG A 77 13.36 -4.58 -29.79
N VAL A 78 12.53 -3.82 -29.08
CA VAL A 78 12.67 -2.36 -28.91
C VAL A 78 13.88 -2.04 -28.03
N ALA A 79 14.05 -2.73 -26.90
CA ALA A 79 15.21 -2.55 -26.02
C ALA A 79 16.56 -2.80 -26.75
N LYS A 80 16.59 -3.73 -27.72
CA LYS A 80 17.77 -3.96 -28.57
C LYS A 80 18.04 -2.84 -29.57
N ALA A 81 17.00 -2.19 -30.11
CA ALA A 81 17.15 -1.03 -30.98
C ALA A 81 17.70 0.19 -30.19
N ILE A 82 17.23 0.37 -28.95
CA ILE A 82 17.73 1.42 -28.04
C ILE A 82 19.20 1.15 -27.65
N ASP A 83 19.56 -0.07 -27.27
CA ASP A 83 20.97 -0.44 -27.02
C ASP A 83 21.85 -0.17 -28.26
N ALA A 84 21.38 -0.45 -29.47
CA ALA A 84 22.11 -0.19 -30.71
C ALA A 84 22.32 1.32 -30.99
N CYS A 85 21.29 2.15 -30.83
CA CYS A 85 21.44 3.62 -30.97
C CYS A 85 22.42 4.20 -29.93
N LEU A 86 22.34 3.76 -28.67
CA LEU A 86 23.26 4.21 -27.62
C LEU A 86 24.71 3.77 -27.90
N GLN A 87 24.89 2.55 -28.45
CA GLN A 87 26.19 2.05 -28.89
C GLN A 87 26.78 2.85 -30.07
N GLN A 88 25.92 3.35 -30.97
CA GLN A 88 26.31 4.20 -32.11
C GLN A 88 26.68 5.63 -31.67
N ILE A 89 26.23 6.07 -30.50
CA ILE A 89 26.57 7.36 -29.84
C ILE A 89 27.82 7.21 -28.93
N GLY A 90 28.45 6.02 -28.89
CA GLY A 90 29.73 5.77 -28.22
C GLY A 90 29.65 5.46 -26.72
N LEU A 91 28.45 5.42 -26.14
CA LEU A 91 28.25 5.14 -24.71
C LEU A 91 28.26 3.63 -24.41
N ARG A 92 29.44 3.08 -24.11
CA ARG A 92 29.57 1.73 -23.52
C ARG A 92 29.25 1.75 -22.03
N ALA A 93 28.31 0.91 -21.60
CA ALA A 93 28.14 0.55 -20.19
C ALA A 93 29.27 -0.41 -19.73
N PRO A 94 29.68 -0.37 -18.44
CA PRO A 94 30.66 -1.31 -17.90
C PRO A 94 30.09 -2.73 -17.76
N GLU A 95 30.90 -3.75 -18.08
CA GLU A 95 30.54 -5.15 -17.84
C GLU A 95 30.76 -5.51 -16.37
N HIS A 96 29.74 -6.07 -15.71
CA HIS A 96 29.91 -6.72 -14.41
C HIS A 96 30.72 -8.00 -14.55
N LYS A 97 32.00 -7.95 -14.17
CA LYS A 97 32.80 -9.15 -13.87
C LYS A 97 32.57 -9.56 -12.41
N GLU A 98 31.98 -10.73 -12.21
CA GLU A 98 32.00 -11.43 -10.93
C GLU A 98 33.35 -12.14 -10.77
N GLN A 99 34.10 -11.83 -9.71
CA GLN A 99 35.23 -12.64 -9.22
C GLN A 99 35.22 -12.70 -7.68
N PRO A 100 35.80 -13.76 -7.06
CA PRO A 100 35.31 -14.26 -5.77
C PRO A 100 35.89 -13.52 -4.55
N ARG A 101 35.20 -13.69 -3.41
CA ARG A 101 35.75 -13.35 -2.09
C ARG A 101 36.66 -14.46 -1.60
N GLU A 102 37.92 -14.14 -1.32
CA GLU A 102 38.73 -14.88 -0.35
C GLU A 102 39.57 -13.94 0.53
N LEU A 103 40.12 -14.49 1.61
CA LEU A 103 40.61 -13.81 2.80
C LEU A 103 41.79 -12.82 2.59
N ALA A 104 41.72 -11.61 3.20
CA ALA A 104 42.66 -11.19 4.27
C ALA A 104 42.49 -9.74 4.78
N ARG A 105 42.54 -9.59 6.12
CA ARG A 105 43.05 -8.48 6.96
C ARG A 105 43.30 -7.08 6.34
N ALA A 106 42.54 -6.07 6.80
CA ALA A 106 43.07 -4.76 7.26
C ALA A 106 42.02 -3.98 8.08
N ALA A 107 42.49 -3.00 8.86
CA ALA A 107 41.77 -2.23 9.88
C ALA A 107 40.40 -1.60 9.48
N ALA A 108 39.49 -1.55 10.45
CA ALA A 108 38.28 -0.71 10.44
C ALA A 108 38.33 0.30 11.61
N PRO A 109 37.90 1.57 11.42
CA PRO A 109 37.76 2.53 12.51
C PRO A 109 36.53 2.22 13.38
N ALA A 110 36.60 2.53 14.68
CA ALA A 110 35.55 2.19 15.64
C ALA A 110 34.37 3.21 15.66
N PRO A 111 33.13 2.76 15.95
CA PRO A 111 31.99 3.66 16.16
C PRO A 111 32.06 4.39 17.51
N PRO A 112 31.41 5.56 17.65
CA PRO A 112 31.42 6.34 18.89
C PRO A 112 30.65 5.66 20.03
N GLN A 113 31.18 5.77 21.26
CA GLN A 113 30.58 5.21 22.47
C GLN A 113 29.54 6.16 23.08
N ARG A 114 28.53 5.59 23.76
CA ARG A 114 27.63 6.34 24.66
C ARG A 114 28.26 6.44 26.06
N PRO A 115 28.12 7.57 26.78
CA PRO A 115 28.61 7.68 28.15
C PRO A 115 27.77 6.82 29.10
N SER A 116 28.44 6.15 30.04
CA SER A 116 27.83 5.49 31.20
C SER A 116 27.83 6.44 32.41
N PRO A 117 26.90 6.32 33.36
CA PRO A 117 26.92 7.14 34.57
C PRO A 117 28.03 6.71 35.53
N THR A 118 28.84 7.68 35.99
CA THR A 118 29.81 7.51 37.09
C THR A 118 29.10 7.58 38.45
N LEU A 119 29.65 6.90 39.47
CA LEU A 119 29.05 6.78 40.79
C LEU A 119 30.08 7.16 41.88
N ALA A 120 29.62 7.90 42.91
CA ALA A 120 30.31 8.20 44.18
C ALA A 120 31.48 9.25 44.08
N PRO A 121 31.96 9.84 45.21
CA PRO A 121 31.66 9.44 46.60
C PRO A 121 31.48 10.56 47.67
N HIS A 122 31.07 10.13 48.88
CA HIS A 122 31.16 10.80 50.21
C HIS A 122 30.26 12.05 50.46
N ASP A 123 29.77 12.37 51.67
CA ASP A 123 30.05 11.85 53.04
C ASP A 123 28.77 11.86 53.96
N PRO A 124 28.81 11.51 55.28
CA PRO A 124 27.65 10.93 56.02
C PRO A 124 27.00 11.80 57.13
N LEU A 125 26.31 11.13 58.10
CA LEU A 125 25.58 11.61 59.30
C LEU A 125 24.09 11.97 59.05
N THR A 126 23.10 11.66 59.91
CA THR A 126 23.02 10.99 61.24
C THR A 126 21.86 9.96 61.35
N MET A 127 21.87 9.19 62.46
CA MET A 127 20.76 8.53 63.20
C MET A 127 19.31 8.97 62.88
N ASP A 128 18.29 8.10 62.97
CA ASP A 128 17.88 7.47 64.25
C ASP A 128 17.19 6.07 64.18
N LEU A 129 17.05 5.39 65.33
CA LEU A 129 16.63 3.98 65.46
C LEU A 129 15.68 3.70 66.65
N VAL A 130 14.38 3.51 66.37
CA VAL A 130 13.38 2.95 67.31
C VAL A 130 12.47 1.98 66.51
N LYS A 131 12.50 0.65 66.62
CA LYS A 131 12.49 -0.30 67.76
C LYS A 131 11.09 -0.49 68.38
N LEU A 132 10.34 -1.51 67.93
CA LEU A 132 9.57 -2.38 68.85
C LEU A 132 9.09 -3.70 68.20
N ALA A 133 9.47 -4.80 68.84
CA ALA A 133 8.80 -6.11 68.94
C ALA A 133 8.72 -6.41 70.48
N PRO A 134 8.24 -7.55 71.03
CA PRO A 134 8.11 -8.92 70.51
C PRO A 134 6.61 -9.25 70.24
N GLU A 135 5.95 -10.41 70.42
CA GLU A 135 6.19 -11.71 71.10
C GLU A 135 5.62 -12.92 70.32
N ILE A 136 5.85 -14.12 70.87
CA ILE A 136 5.38 -15.44 70.41
C ILE A 136 4.85 -16.19 71.65
N PRO A 137 3.93 -17.17 71.51
CA PRO A 137 4.34 -18.49 71.99
C PRO A 137 3.97 -19.64 71.03
N MET A 138 4.81 -20.67 70.99
CA MET A 138 4.53 -21.94 70.31
C MET A 138 3.82 -22.92 71.27
N SER A 139 3.08 -23.89 70.75
CA SER A 139 3.46 -25.33 70.80
C SER A 139 2.30 -26.30 70.48
N PHE A 140 2.68 -27.58 70.33
CA PHE A 140 1.85 -28.78 70.16
C PHE A 140 1.20 -29.08 68.79
N ALA A 141 1.09 -30.40 68.56
CA ALA A 141 0.65 -31.10 67.36
C ALA A 141 0.07 -32.48 67.83
N PRO A 142 -0.23 -33.44 66.95
CA PRO A 142 -1.06 -33.40 65.74
C PRO A 142 -2.31 -34.32 65.88
N ASN A 143 -3.05 -34.50 64.78
CA ASN A 143 -4.04 -35.57 64.54
C ASN A 143 -5.28 -35.68 65.46
N ARG A 144 -6.45 -35.28 64.94
CA ARG A 144 -7.55 -36.26 64.71
C ARG A 144 -8.62 -35.77 63.72
N SER A 145 -9.36 -36.71 63.17
CA SER A 145 -10.42 -36.51 62.18
C SER A 145 -11.83 -36.71 62.74
N MET A 146 -12.73 -35.78 62.41
CA MET A 146 -14.18 -36.01 62.33
C MET A 146 -14.63 -35.36 61.01
N ARG A 147 -15.17 -36.12 60.05
CA ARG A 147 -16.58 -36.56 59.98
C ARG A 147 -17.57 -35.39 59.98
N LEU A 148 -17.87 -34.92 58.77
CA LEU A 148 -19.18 -34.35 58.46
C LEU A 148 -20.21 -35.49 58.38
N GLU A 149 -21.38 -35.29 58.98
CA GLU A 149 -22.58 -36.02 58.58
C GLU A 149 -23.20 -35.38 57.33
N GLN A 150 -23.64 -36.21 56.40
CA GLN A 150 -24.71 -35.86 55.46
C GLN A 150 -25.43 -37.14 55.04
N ALA A 151 -26.75 -37.17 55.20
CA ALA A 151 -27.59 -38.31 54.85
C ALA A 151 -28.04 -38.24 53.38
N GLY A 152 -28.11 -39.39 52.72
CA GLY A 152 -28.64 -39.56 51.36
C GLY A 152 -29.56 -40.80 51.30
N PRO A 153 -30.66 -40.77 50.52
CA PRO A 153 -31.75 -41.75 50.65
C PRO A 153 -31.55 -43.06 49.86
N ALA A 154 -32.45 -44.02 50.12
CA ALA A 154 -32.38 -45.39 49.63
C ALA A 154 -32.85 -45.60 48.17
N LEU A 155 -32.46 -46.74 47.60
CA LEU A 155 -32.94 -47.26 46.31
C LEU A 155 -33.89 -48.47 46.50
N PRO A 156 -34.84 -48.72 45.58
CA PRO A 156 -35.87 -49.76 45.71
C PRO A 156 -35.36 -51.19 45.40
N PRO A 157 -36.07 -52.24 45.86
CA PRO A 157 -35.62 -53.63 45.75
C PRO A 157 -35.91 -54.28 44.38
N PRO A 158 -35.01 -55.12 43.85
CA PRO A 158 -35.26 -55.90 42.62
C PRO A 158 -36.13 -57.15 42.87
N ALA A 159 -36.88 -57.56 41.84
CA ALA A 159 -37.88 -58.63 41.93
C ALA A 159 -37.30 -60.05 41.84
N LYS A 160 -38.11 -61.03 42.27
CA LYS A 160 -37.78 -62.47 42.24
C LYS A 160 -37.88 -63.03 40.81
N SER A 161 -36.85 -63.72 40.34
CA SER A 161 -36.99 -64.74 39.28
C SER A 161 -36.05 -65.92 39.56
N ALA A 162 -36.49 -67.14 39.27
CA ALA A 162 -35.80 -68.37 39.67
C ALA A 162 -35.21 -69.10 38.45
N THR A 163 -33.91 -68.94 38.21
CA THR A 163 -33.18 -69.67 37.16
C THR A 163 -32.10 -70.59 37.72
N ARG A 164 -31.75 -71.61 36.94
CA ARG A 164 -31.00 -72.78 37.40
C ARG A 164 -29.55 -72.53 37.93
N PRO A 165 -28.81 -71.45 37.58
CA PRO A 165 -27.51 -71.17 38.19
C PRO A 165 -27.53 -71.03 39.73
N GLY A 166 -28.65 -70.57 40.30
CA GLY A 166 -28.79 -70.35 41.75
C GLY A 166 -28.59 -71.62 42.60
N LYS A 167 -28.86 -72.81 42.05
CA LYS A 167 -28.63 -74.08 42.76
C LYS A 167 -27.15 -74.46 42.87
N PHE A 168 -26.29 -73.99 41.94
CA PHE A 168 -24.86 -74.30 41.96
C PHE A 168 -24.13 -73.46 43.02
N LEU A 169 -24.44 -72.15 43.08
CA LEU A 169 -23.91 -71.23 44.10
C LEU A 169 -24.32 -71.62 45.54
N ALA A 170 -25.50 -72.22 45.72
CA ALA A 170 -25.91 -72.78 47.01
C ALA A 170 -25.01 -73.94 47.47
N SER A 171 -24.52 -74.77 46.55
CA SER A 171 -23.65 -75.91 46.86
C SER A 171 -22.25 -75.46 47.33
N CYS A 172 -21.67 -74.44 46.68
CA CYS A 172 -20.39 -73.85 47.10
C CYS A 172 -20.47 -73.20 48.49
N ARG A 173 -21.62 -72.60 48.83
CA ARG A 173 -21.85 -72.00 50.16
C ARG A 173 -21.86 -73.03 51.28
N HIS A 174 -22.26 -74.28 51.02
CA HIS A 174 -22.27 -75.34 52.05
C HIS A 174 -20.85 -75.81 52.40
N GLY A 175 -19.98 -76.00 51.40
CA GLY A 175 -18.60 -76.47 51.61
C GLY A 175 -17.73 -75.53 52.45
N LEU A 176 -17.91 -74.21 52.30
CA LEU A 176 -17.21 -73.21 53.12
C LEU A 176 -17.69 -73.21 54.59
N ILE A 177 -18.98 -73.48 54.83
CA ILE A 177 -19.55 -73.49 56.18
C ILE A 177 -19.07 -74.71 56.98
N THR A 178 -18.90 -75.88 56.34
CA THR A 178 -18.27 -77.05 56.99
C THR A 178 -16.80 -76.82 57.34
N GLY A 179 -16.03 -76.15 56.48
CA GLY A 179 -14.62 -75.85 56.74
C GLY A 179 -14.42 -74.90 57.93
N VAL A 180 -15.27 -73.88 58.06
CA VAL A 180 -15.17 -72.89 59.16
C VAL A 180 -15.59 -73.48 60.51
N ASN A 181 -16.60 -74.36 60.54
CA ASN A 181 -17.04 -74.99 61.80
C ASN A 181 -15.99 -75.93 62.43
N PHE A 182 -15.06 -76.48 61.62
CA PHE A 182 -13.97 -77.33 62.12
C PHE A 182 -12.88 -76.54 62.87
N VAL A 183 -12.76 -75.23 62.62
CA VAL A 183 -11.69 -74.37 63.20
C VAL A 183 -12.16 -73.64 64.46
N ILE A 184 -13.47 -73.56 64.71
CA ILE A 184 -14.06 -72.70 65.76
C ILE A 184 -14.41 -73.46 67.06
N LYS A 185 -14.41 -74.81 67.05
CA LYS A 185 -14.48 -75.62 68.28
C LYS A 185 -13.10 -76.20 68.61
N GLY A 186 -12.44 -75.60 69.60
CA GLY A 186 -11.20 -76.12 70.19
C GLY A 186 -11.41 -77.49 70.86
N GLY A 187 -10.32 -78.25 71.01
CA GLY A 187 -10.37 -79.65 71.41
C GLY A 187 -10.18 -79.92 72.90
N GLU A 188 -10.29 -81.20 73.25
CA GLU A 188 -9.76 -81.84 74.46
C GLU A 188 -9.40 -83.30 74.12
N LEU A 189 -8.56 -83.95 74.93
CA LEU A 189 -7.94 -85.25 74.61
C LEU A 189 -8.55 -86.42 75.41
N ALA A 190 -8.73 -87.56 74.74
CA ALA A 190 -8.69 -88.90 75.34
C ALA A 190 -8.12 -89.92 74.31
N PRO A 191 -7.38 -90.97 74.73
CA PRO A 191 -6.61 -91.83 73.80
C PRO A 191 -7.31 -93.20 73.54
N PRO A 192 -6.61 -94.23 73.01
CA PRO A 192 -6.76 -94.72 71.64
C PRO A 192 -7.61 -96.01 71.53
N PRO A 193 -7.80 -96.55 70.31
CA PRO A 193 -6.87 -97.62 69.90
C PRO A 193 -6.27 -97.40 68.49
N ALA A 194 -5.40 -98.32 68.05
CA ALA A 194 -4.89 -98.37 66.69
C ALA A 194 -5.94 -98.93 65.71
N ASP A 195 -5.80 -98.62 64.42
CA ASP A 195 -5.68 -99.61 63.32
C ASP A 195 -5.64 -98.91 61.94
N SER A 196 -5.36 -99.68 60.88
CA SER A 196 -4.70 -99.16 59.67
C SER A 196 -5.57 -98.91 58.42
N GLY A 197 -5.29 -97.76 57.76
CA GLY A 197 -5.10 -97.67 56.30
C GLY A 197 -6.31 -97.60 55.36
N LEU A 198 -6.62 -96.42 54.79
CA LEU A 198 -7.62 -96.29 53.70
C LEU A 198 -7.47 -95.04 52.78
N SER A 199 -6.26 -94.52 52.55
CA SER A 199 -6.04 -93.15 51.99
C SER A 199 -5.35 -93.02 50.62
N LEU A 200 -5.25 -94.08 49.80
CA LEU A 200 -4.25 -94.16 48.71
C LEU A 200 -4.74 -94.28 47.24
N LYS A 201 -5.97 -93.84 46.89
CA LYS A 201 -6.50 -93.98 45.50
C LYS A 201 -7.14 -92.74 44.81
N THR A 202 -7.04 -91.53 45.38
CA THR A 202 -7.82 -90.37 44.90
C THR A 202 -7.06 -89.29 44.09
N SER A 203 -5.74 -89.42 43.90
CA SER A 203 -4.88 -88.29 43.46
C SER A 203 -4.66 -88.09 41.95
N TRP A 204 -4.96 -89.08 41.11
CA TRP A 204 -4.48 -89.07 39.71
C TRP A 204 -5.34 -88.27 38.71
N SER A 205 -6.66 -88.19 38.87
CA SER A 205 -7.55 -87.54 37.86
C SER A 205 -7.48 -86.01 37.85
N PHE A 206 -7.16 -85.37 38.98
CA PHE A 206 -7.27 -83.91 39.15
C PHE A 206 -6.23 -83.11 38.33
N HIS A 207 -5.09 -83.70 38.02
CA HIS A 207 -3.95 -83.02 37.40
C HIS A 207 -4.12 -82.69 35.91
N ARG A 208 -5.10 -83.30 35.21
CA ARG A 208 -5.28 -83.12 33.76
C ARG A 208 -6.17 -81.91 33.43
N GLU A 209 -7.31 -81.77 34.11
CA GLU A 209 -8.25 -80.65 33.94
C GLU A 209 -7.65 -79.30 34.34
N LEU A 210 -6.82 -79.28 35.40
CA LEU A 210 -6.16 -78.05 35.84
C LEU A 210 -5.21 -77.49 34.76
N ARG A 211 -4.54 -78.37 34.01
CA ARG A 211 -3.59 -77.99 32.94
C ARG A 211 -4.29 -77.49 31.67
N THR A 212 -5.49 -77.97 31.34
CA THR A 212 -6.29 -77.41 30.23
C THR A 212 -6.88 -76.05 30.61
N GLY A 213 -7.44 -75.91 31.82
CA GLY A 213 -7.95 -74.62 32.32
C GLY A 213 -6.88 -73.53 32.34
N LEU A 214 -5.68 -73.83 32.86
CA LEU A 214 -4.55 -72.88 32.91
C LEU A 214 -4.10 -72.40 31.51
N ARG A 215 -4.09 -73.31 30.51
CA ARG A 215 -3.72 -72.96 29.12
C ARG A 215 -4.73 -72.01 28.47
N ILE A 216 -6.02 -72.24 28.67
CA ILE A 216 -7.08 -71.36 28.14
C ILE A 216 -6.97 -69.97 28.79
N LEU A 217 -6.75 -69.90 30.10
CA LEU A 217 -6.57 -68.64 30.83
C LEU A 217 -5.33 -67.88 30.37
N LEU A 218 -4.20 -68.56 30.13
CA LEU A 218 -2.99 -67.94 29.56
C LEU A 218 -3.21 -67.40 28.15
N ILE A 219 -3.90 -68.14 27.27
CA ILE A 219 -4.19 -67.70 25.90
C ILE A 219 -5.15 -66.49 25.91
N ALA A 220 -6.19 -66.52 26.75
CA ALA A 220 -7.10 -65.39 26.92
C ALA A 220 -6.39 -64.16 27.51
N GLY A 221 -5.48 -64.35 28.47
CA GLY A 221 -4.65 -63.29 29.03
C GLY A 221 -3.68 -62.67 28.02
N LEU A 222 -3.05 -63.49 27.16
CA LEU A 222 -2.18 -63.01 26.08
C LEU A 222 -2.94 -62.23 25.00
N LEU A 223 -4.10 -62.74 24.56
CA LEU A 223 -4.92 -62.08 23.54
C LEU A 223 -5.56 -60.79 24.07
N GLY A 224 -6.19 -60.84 25.26
CA GLY A 224 -6.82 -59.67 25.87
C GLY A 224 -5.80 -58.62 26.32
N GLY A 225 -4.71 -59.03 26.95
CA GLY A 225 -3.61 -58.15 27.35
C GLY A 225 -2.92 -57.51 26.14
N GLY A 226 -2.64 -58.31 25.10
CA GLY A 226 -2.09 -57.82 23.83
C GLY A 226 -3.00 -56.78 23.15
N TRP A 227 -4.31 -57.04 23.11
CA TRP A 227 -5.28 -56.09 22.53
C TRP A 227 -5.30 -54.74 23.28
N PHE A 228 -5.31 -54.77 24.62
CA PHE A 228 -5.16 -53.54 25.44
C PHE A 228 -3.82 -52.84 25.21
N PHE A 229 -2.75 -53.58 24.94
CA PHE A 229 -1.40 -53.02 24.72
C PHE A 229 -1.32 -52.15 23.45
N PHE A 230 -2.04 -52.54 22.39
CA PHE A 230 -2.11 -51.85 21.10
C PHE A 230 -3.28 -50.87 20.97
N MET A 231 -4.18 -50.79 21.95
CA MET A 231 -5.33 -49.87 21.88
C MET A 231 -4.86 -48.40 21.86
N PRO A 232 -5.31 -47.57 20.90
CA PRO A 232 -4.94 -46.16 20.85
C PRO A 232 -5.73 -45.36 21.89
N LEU A 233 -5.02 -44.75 22.83
CA LEU A 233 -5.57 -43.77 23.77
C LEU A 233 -5.48 -42.39 23.13
N ALA A 234 -6.63 -41.74 22.95
CA ALA A 234 -6.69 -40.33 22.54
C ALA A 234 -6.39 -39.43 23.74
N GLY A 235 -5.41 -38.54 23.61
CA GLY A 235 -5.14 -37.50 24.60
C GLY A 235 -5.77 -36.17 24.20
N ALA A 236 -5.88 -35.26 25.16
CA ALA A 236 -6.16 -33.86 24.91
C ALA A 236 -5.41 -32.98 25.92
N VAL A 237 -4.85 -31.86 25.46
CA VAL A 237 -4.41 -30.78 26.36
C VAL A 237 -5.61 -29.87 26.58
N VAL A 238 -5.92 -29.58 27.84
CA VAL A 238 -7.05 -28.73 28.24
C VAL A 238 -6.51 -27.37 28.65
N VAL A 239 -6.93 -26.32 27.95
CA VAL A 239 -6.38 -24.97 28.11
C VAL A 239 -7.49 -23.96 28.36
N PRO A 240 -7.39 -23.10 29.40
CA PRO A 240 -8.32 -22.00 29.59
C PRO A 240 -8.09 -20.92 28.52
N GLY A 241 -9.18 -20.36 28.01
CA GLY A 241 -9.16 -19.29 27.02
C GLY A 241 -10.40 -18.41 27.10
N ASN A 242 -10.38 -17.31 26.37
CA ASN A 242 -11.51 -16.39 26.25
C ASN A 242 -11.90 -16.24 24.78
N LEU A 243 -13.17 -16.01 24.52
CA LEU A 243 -13.66 -15.66 23.19
C LEU A 243 -13.21 -14.24 22.83
N VAL A 244 -12.53 -14.07 21.70
CA VAL A 244 -12.09 -12.78 21.17
C VAL A 244 -12.64 -12.57 19.76
N VAL A 245 -12.90 -11.32 19.39
CA VAL A 245 -13.06 -10.96 17.99
C VAL A 245 -11.70 -11.07 17.30
N GLN A 246 -11.65 -11.70 16.11
CA GLN A 246 -10.45 -11.68 15.28
C GLN A 246 -10.11 -10.26 14.81
N SER A 247 -11.10 -9.38 14.68
CA SER A 247 -10.88 -7.99 14.30
C SER A 247 -10.48 -7.12 15.48
N ASN A 248 -9.25 -6.61 15.44
CA ASN A 248 -8.84 -5.49 16.28
C ASN A 248 -9.80 -4.29 16.14
N VAL A 249 -10.01 -3.59 17.25
CA VAL A 249 -10.72 -2.30 17.32
C VAL A 249 -10.12 -1.30 16.34
N LYS A 250 -10.96 -0.43 15.75
CA LYS A 250 -10.58 0.55 14.74
C LYS A 250 -10.67 1.96 15.32
N THR A 251 -9.55 2.50 15.78
CA THR A 251 -9.42 3.90 16.21
C THR A 251 -9.62 4.84 15.01
N ILE A 252 -10.47 5.85 15.16
CA ILE A 252 -10.81 6.84 14.13
C ILE A 252 -10.12 8.17 14.49
N GLN A 253 -9.35 8.71 13.56
CA GLN A 253 -8.54 9.92 13.70
C GLN A 253 -8.74 10.83 12.48
N HIS A 254 -8.60 12.14 12.64
CA HIS A 254 -8.59 13.09 11.51
C HIS A 254 -7.17 13.63 11.27
N PRO A 255 -6.61 13.53 10.05
CA PRO A 255 -5.20 13.89 9.81
C PRO A 255 -4.90 15.37 10.02
N THR A 256 -5.87 16.26 9.80
CA THR A 256 -5.68 17.73 9.87
C THR A 256 -6.20 18.34 11.17
N GLY A 257 -7.05 17.63 11.93
CA GLY A 257 -7.87 18.24 12.98
C GLY A 257 -8.98 19.15 12.43
N GLY A 258 -9.60 19.95 13.28
CA GLY A 258 -10.66 20.91 12.95
C GLY A 258 -11.60 21.22 14.12
N VAL A 259 -12.52 22.17 13.93
CA VAL A 259 -13.61 22.47 14.87
C VAL A 259 -14.77 21.51 14.61
N VAL A 260 -15.35 20.92 15.64
CA VAL A 260 -16.51 20.01 15.54
C VAL A 260 -17.80 20.82 15.35
N ALA A 261 -18.45 20.69 14.20
CA ALA A 261 -19.73 21.36 13.90
C ALA A 261 -20.95 20.50 14.26
N GLU A 262 -20.87 19.18 14.11
CA GLU A 262 -21.96 18.24 14.42
C GLU A 262 -21.42 16.86 14.80
N ILE A 263 -22.05 16.22 15.79
CA ILE A 263 -21.79 14.83 16.21
C ILE A 263 -23.10 14.07 16.05
N LYS A 264 -23.12 13.04 15.18
CA LYS A 264 -24.34 12.26 14.87
C LYS A 264 -24.49 10.96 15.66
N VAL A 265 -23.53 10.67 16.53
CA VAL A 265 -23.36 9.36 17.19
C VAL A 265 -23.01 9.50 18.66
N GLN A 266 -23.29 8.46 19.44
CA GLN A 266 -23.02 8.40 20.88
C GLN A 266 -22.29 7.09 21.23
N ASN A 267 -21.58 7.04 22.37
CA ASN A 267 -21.01 5.78 22.87
C ASN A 267 -22.08 4.69 22.98
N GLY A 268 -21.77 3.48 22.48
CA GLY A 268 -22.71 2.37 22.39
C GLY A 268 -23.61 2.37 21.14
N SER A 269 -23.57 3.42 20.31
CA SER A 269 -24.33 3.45 19.05
C SER A 269 -23.80 2.41 18.05
N ARG A 270 -24.71 1.67 17.41
CA ARG A 270 -24.38 0.80 16.27
C ARG A 270 -24.37 1.63 14.98
N VAL A 271 -23.34 1.44 14.17
CA VAL A 271 -23.17 2.12 12.86
C VAL A 271 -22.84 1.12 11.76
N SER A 272 -23.15 1.51 10.53
CA SER A 272 -22.83 0.82 9.27
C SER A 272 -21.62 1.46 8.60
N ALA A 273 -20.90 0.70 7.77
CA ALA A 273 -19.86 1.28 6.92
C ALA A 273 -20.43 2.38 6.01
N GLY A 274 -19.80 3.56 6.01
CA GLY A 274 -20.22 4.75 5.27
C GLY A 274 -21.04 5.77 6.09
N ASP A 275 -21.57 5.41 7.27
CA ASP A 275 -22.36 6.31 8.12
C ASP A 275 -21.54 7.52 8.57
N LEU A 276 -22.15 8.71 8.55
CA LEU A 276 -21.54 9.95 9.02
C LEU A 276 -21.52 9.99 10.56
N LEU A 277 -20.31 10.08 11.13
CA LEU A 277 -20.07 10.05 12.57
C LEU A 277 -19.98 11.47 13.15
N VAL A 278 -19.07 12.26 12.58
CA VAL A 278 -18.76 13.64 13.00
C VAL A 278 -18.57 14.48 11.74
N ARG A 279 -19.09 15.70 11.77
CA ARG A 279 -18.86 16.72 10.74
C ARG A 279 -18.11 17.88 11.35
N LEU A 280 -16.98 18.24 10.77
CA LEU A 280 -16.19 19.41 11.16
C LEU A 280 -16.79 20.69 10.54
N ASP A 281 -16.28 21.86 10.93
CA ASP A 281 -16.63 23.11 10.26
C ASP A 281 -16.09 23.13 8.82
N ALA A 282 -17.00 23.29 7.86
CA ALA A 282 -16.68 23.33 6.44
C ALA A 282 -16.21 24.71 5.96
N THR A 283 -16.43 25.78 6.74
CA THR A 283 -16.31 27.18 6.29
C THR A 283 -14.96 27.49 5.63
N GLN A 284 -13.85 27.05 6.23
CA GLN A 284 -12.51 27.33 5.70
C GLN A 284 -12.20 26.55 4.40
N ALA A 285 -12.57 25.28 4.32
CA ALA A 285 -12.31 24.43 3.15
C ALA A 285 -13.25 24.77 1.98
N GLN A 286 -14.50 25.12 2.29
CA GLN A 286 -15.45 25.61 1.28
C GLN A 286 -14.99 26.96 0.71
N ALA A 287 -14.48 27.86 1.55
CA ALA A 287 -13.91 29.13 1.09
C ALA A 287 -12.66 28.94 0.22
N SER A 288 -11.73 28.04 0.58
CA SER A 288 -10.54 27.76 -0.23
C SER A 288 -10.89 27.12 -1.57
N LEU A 289 -11.80 26.14 -1.60
CA LEU A 289 -12.29 25.54 -2.85
C LEU A 289 -13.02 26.58 -3.72
N GLN A 290 -13.82 27.47 -3.13
CA GLN A 290 -14.48 28.55 -3.86
C GLN A 290 -13.47 29.54 -4.48
N MET A 291 -12.43 29.95 -3.75
CA MET A 291 -11.38 30.81 -4.30
C MET A 291 -10.68 30.16 -5.50
N VAL A 292 -10.26 28.89 -5.37
CA VAL A 292 -9.61 28.17 -6.47
C VAL A 292 -10.54 28.02 -7.67
N SER A 293 -11.83 27.70 -7.45
CA SER A 293 -12.79 27.58 -8.55
C SER A 293 -12.99 28.88 -9.33
N LYS A 294 -13.03 30.04 -8.66
CA LYS A 294 -13.16 31.35 -9.31
C LYS A 294 -11.92 31.71 -10.12
N GLN A 295 -10.72 31.52 -9.54
CA GLN A 295 -9.45 31.75 -10.24
C GLN A 295 -9.33 30.85 -11.49
N LEU A 296 -9.83 29.62 -11.40
CA LEU A 296 -9.82 28.64 -12.48
C LEU A 296 -10.83 29.01 -13.59
N ASP A 297 -12.02 29.51 -13.23
CA ASP A 297 -12.99 30.08 -14.18
C ASP A 297 -12.43 31.32 -14.90
N GLU A 298 -11.79 32.24 -14.17
CA GLU A 298 -11.09 33.43 -14.69
C GLU A 298 -10.02 33.04 -15.72
N VAL A 299 -9.16 32.08 -15.38
CA VAL A 299 -8.10 31.58 -16.27
C VAL A 299 -8.69 30.91 -17.52
N ARG A 300 -9.78 30.14 -17.41
CA ARG A 300 -10.46 29.52 -18.56
C ARG A 300 -11.08 30.54 -19.52
N ALA A 301 -11.75 31.57 -19.00
CA ALA A 301 -12.28 32.64 -19.82
C ALA A 301 -11.16 33.37 -20.59
N LYS A 302 -10.01 33.61 -19.92
CA LYS A 302 -8.82 34.19 -20.55
C LYS A 302 -8.20 33.26 -21.61
N ILE A 303 -8.09 31.96 -21.36
CA ILE A 303 -7.59 30.96 -22.31
C ILE A 303 -8.46 30.92 -23.58
N ALA A 304 -9.79 31.01 -23.45
CA ALA A 304 -10.69 31.10 -24.59
C ALA A 304 -10.45 32.37 -25.43
N ARG A 305 -10.24 33.54 -24.79
CA ARG A 305 -9.86 34.76 -25.51
C ARG A 305 -8.53 34.60 -26.24
N LEU A 306 -7.50 34.11 -25.54
CA LEU A 306 -6.16 33.96 -26.12
C LEU A 306 -6.14 32.94 -27.26
N THR A 307 -6.95 31.88 -27.18
CA THR A 307 -7.17 30.92 -28.27
C THR A 307 -7.83 31.59 -29.47
N ALA A 308 -8.89 32.37 -29.25
CA ALA A 308 -9.56 33.14 -30.32
C ALA A 308 -8.64 34.19 -30.96
N GLU A 309 -7.78 34.85 -30.18
CA GLU A 309 -6.78 35.81 -30.68
C GLU A 309 -5.66 35.11 -31.48
N ARG A 310 -5.17 33.95 -31.01
CA ARG A 310 -4.15 33.13 -31.68
C ARG A 310 -4.62 32.66 -33.06
N ASP A 311 -5.85 32.16 -33.11
CA ASP A 311 -6.45 31.55 -34.29
C ASP A 311 -7.23 32.57 -35.16
N ASN A 312 -7.24 33.85 -34.74
CA ASN A 312 -7.93 34.98 -35.38
C ASN A 312 -9.42 34.70 -35.68
N LEU A 313 -10.11 34.07 -34.73
CA LEU A 313 -11.56 33.84 -34.80
C LEU A 313 -12.33 35.17 -34.71
N PRO A 314 -13.52 35.30 -35.32
CA PRO A 314 -14.29 36.54 -35.29
C PRO A 314 -15.03 36.78 -33.95
N GLN A 315 -15.15 35.76 -33.09
CA GLN A 315 -15.91 35.81 -31.83
C GLN A 315 -15.28 34.89 -30.77
N LEU A 316 -15.43 35.27 -29.51
CA LEU A 316 -15.10 34.45 -28.34
C LEU A 316 -16.11 33.32 -28.14
N GLY A 317 -15.63 32.07 -28.07
CA GLY A 317 -16.42 30.91 -27.64
C GLY A 317 -16.44 30.76 -26.11
N ILE A 318 -17.46 30.08 -25.57
CA ILE A 318 -17.54 29.74 -24.13
C ILE A 318 -16.77 28.42 -23.90
N PRO A 319 -15.86 28.34 -22.91
CA PRO A 319 -15.19 27.08 -22.54
C PRO A 319 -16.20 25.98 -22.18
N PRO A 320 -15.98 24.71 -22.58
CA PRO A 320 -16.95 23.62 -22.36
C PRO A 320 -17.24 23.37 -20.86
N GLU A 321 -16.30 23.67 -19.97
CA GLU A 321 -16.43 23.55 -18.52
C GLU A 321 -17.23 24.71 -17.88
N LEU A 322 -17.46 25.78 -18.63
CA LEU A 322 -18.32 26.91 -18.25
C LEU A 322 -19.71 26.83 -18.89
N VAL A 323 -19.93 26.02 -19.93
CA VAL A 323 -21.24 25.90 -20.62
C VAL A 323 -22.39 25.53 -19.66
N SER A 324 -22.15 24.63 -18.71
CA SER A 324 -23.16 24.24 -17.70
C SER A 324 -23.54 25.37 -16.73
N ARG A 325 -22.69 26.39 -16.60
CA ARG A 325 -22.84 27.59 -15.76
C ARG A 325 -22.91 28.88 -16.58
N ALA A 326 -23.18 28.79 -17.89
CA ALA A 326 -23.22 29.95 -18.79
C ALA A 326 -24.34 30.95 -18.47
N HIS A 327 -25.30 30.58 -17.62
CA HIS A 327 -26.38 31.42 -17.12
C HIS A 327 -26.09 31.98 -15.71
N ASP A 328 -24.98 31.60 -15.06
CA ASP A 328 -24.58 32.15 -13.77
C ASP A 328 -24.13 33.61 -13.97
N GLU A 329 -24.59 34.53 -13.13
CA GLU A 329 -24.28 35.96 -13.25
C GLU A 329 -22.76 36.22 -13.24
N THR A 330 -22.01 35.50 -12.40
CA THR A 330 -20.55 35.63 -12.30
C THR A 330 -19.84 35.19 -13.58
N VAL A 331 -20.29 34.11 -14.22
CA VAL A 331 -19.72 33.61 -15.48
C VAL A 331 -20.12 34.53 -16.64
N THR A 332 -21.36 35.03 -16.63
CA THR A 332 -21.87 35.99 -17.61
C THR A 332 -21.05 37.29 -17.60
N ASN A 333 -20.83 37.86 -16.41
CA ASN A 333 -20.05 39.09 -16.25
C ASN A 333 -18.56 38.90 -16.62
N LEU A 334 -17.97 37.74 -16.27
CA LEU A 334 -16.61 37.38 -16.65
C LEU A 334 -16.45 37.23 -18.18
N MET A 335 -17.33 36.45 -18.83
CA MET A 335 -17.27 36.27 -20.29
C MET A 335 -17.55 37.59 -21.03
N ALA A 336 -18.41 38.46 -20.51
CA ALA A 336 -18.65 39.79 -21.05
C ALA A 336 -17.43 40.70 -20.96
N SER A 337 -16.64 40.64 -19.87
CA SER A 337 -15.43 41.44 -19.71
C SER A 337 -14.31 40.98 -20.66
N GLU A 338 -14.07 39.67 -20.79
CA GLU A 338 -13.11 39.10 -21.74
C GLU A 338 -13.54 39.37 -23.21
N GLN A 339 -14.83 39.29 -23.53
CA GLN A 339 -15.37 39.66 -24.85
C GLN A 339 -15.23 41.16 -25.17
N SER A 340 -15.24 42.03 -24.15
CA SER A 340 -14.95 43.45 -24.31
C SER A 340 -13.46 43.68 -24.58
N LEU A 341 -12.59 43.04 -23.81
CA LEU A 341 -11.14 43.09 -23.98
C LEU A 341 -10.69 42.54 -25.34
N PHE A 342 -11.30 41.45 -25.80
CA PHE A 342 -11.08 40.87 -27.13
C PHE A 342 -11.35 41.87 -28.25
N LYS A 343 -12.53 42.51 -28.23
CA LYS A 343 -12.91 43.55 -29.21
C LYS A 343 -11.97 44.75 -29.17
N ALA A 344 -11.56 45.19 -27.98
CA ALA A 344 -10.62 46.29 -27.81
C ALA A 344 -9.22 45.96 -28.39
N ARG A 345 -8.67 44.78 -28.09
CA ARG A 345 -7.38 44.32 -28.65
C ARG A 345 -7.45 44.17 -30.17
N PHE A 346 -8.53 43.59 -30.70
CA PHE A 346 -8.75 43.48 -32.15
C PHE A 346 -8.81 44.86 -32.82
N SER A 347 -9.63 45.78 -32.31
CA SER A 347 -9.78 47.12 -32.89
C SER A 347 -8.49 47.93 -32.83
N ALA A 348 -7.75 47.88 -31.72
CA ALA A 348 -6.49 48.60 -31.58
C ALA A 348 -5.43 48.11 -32.58
N ARG A 349 -5.28 46.78 -32.73
CA ARG A 349 -4.40 46.16 -33.73
C ARG A 349 -4.81 46.55 -35.15
N GLN A 350 -6.11 46.59 -35.44
CA GLN A 350 -6.62 46.92 -36.77
C GLN A 350 -6.36 48.39 -37.12
N SER A 351 -6.68 49.34 -36.23
CA SER A 351 -6.45 50.77 -36.50
C SER A 351 -4.96 51.15 -36.60
N GLN A 352 -4.05 50.41 -35.93
CA GLN A 352 -2.60 50.55 -36.15
C GLN A 352 -2.18 50.17 -37.57
N LYS A 353 -2.78 49.12 -38.15
CA LYS A 353 -2.52 48.74 -39.55
C LYS A 353 -3.14 49.72 -40.53
N GLU A 354 -4.36 50.19 -40.28
CA GLU A 354 -5.06 51.17 -41.14
C GLU A 354 -4.28 52.49 -41.23
N LEU A 355 -3.65 52.92 -40.13
CA LEU A 355 -2.74 54.08 -40.13
C LEU A 355 -1.51 53.86 -41.03
N LEU A 356 -0.87 52.69 -40.95
CA LEU A 356 0.28 52.35 -41.80
C LEU A 356 -0.11 52.15 -43.27
N GLN A 357 -1.27 51.57 -43.54
CA GLN A 357 -1.83 51.44 -44.90
C GLN A 357 -2.15 52.82 -45.50
N SER A 358 -2.71 53.73 -44.72
CA SER A 358 -2.94 55.12 -45.12
C SER A 358 -1.63 55.85 -45.45
N ARG A 359 -0.58 55.59 -44.65
CA ARG A 359 0.76 56.14 -44.90
C ARG A 359 1.43 55.54 -46.15
N ILE A 360 1.24 54.25 -46.43
CA ILE A 360 1.71 53.60 -47.67
C ILE A 360 1.06 54.27 -48.87
N ALA A 361 -0.27 54.43 -48.89
CA ALA A 361 -0.98 55.09 -49.98
C ALA A 361 -0.54 56.55 -50.21
N GLN A 362 -0.17 57.29 -49.15
CA GLN A 362 0.39 58.64 -49.27
C GLN A 362 1.79 58.64 -49.92
N LEU A 363 2.64 57.68 -49.57
CA LEU A 363 3.99 57.53 -50.14
C LEU A 363 3.95 57.02 -51.59
N ASP A 364 2.98 56.17 -51.95
CA ASP A 364 2.79 55.70 -53.32
C ASP A 364 2.31 56.84 -54.25
N GLU A 365 1.45 57.74 -53.77
CA GLU A 365 1.06 58.97 -54.50
C GLU A 365 2.25 59.95 -54.64
N GLU A 366 3.10 60.07 -53.61
CA GLU A 366 4.36 60.84 -53.69
C GLU A 366 5.29 60.27 -54.78
N VAL A 367 5.42 58.94 -54.85
CA VAL A 367 6.18 58.24 -55.90
C VAL A 367 5.60 58.52 -57.29
N ALA A 368 4.28 58.44 -57.47
CA ALA A 368 3.62 58.76 -58.74
C ALA A 368 3.88 60.23 -59.16
N GLY A 369 3.80 61.16 -58.21
CA GLY A 369 4.13 62.58 -58.43
C GLY A 369 5.59 62.84 -58.80
N LEU A 370 6.53 62.04 -58.30
CA LEU A 370 7.94 62.08 -58.68
C LEU A 370 8.19 61.43 -60.06
N GLU A 371 7.50 60.34 -60.38
CA GLU A 371 7.62 59.66 -61.68
C GLU A 371 7.18 60.58 -62.83
N VAL A 372 6.07 61.31 -62.68
CA VAL A 372 5.63 62.33 -63.66
C VAL A 372 6.69 63.44 -63.86
N GLN A 373 7.45 63.80 -62.81
CA GLN A 373 8.55 64.76 -62.92
C GLN A 373 9.76 64.17 -63.66
N VAL A 374 10.14 62.91 -63.38
CA VAL A 374 11.19 62.18 -64.12
C VAL A 374 10.85 62.14 -65.62
N ASP A 375 9.61 61.83 -65.96
CA ASP A 375 9.09 61.78 -67.32
C ASP A 375 9.13 63.15 -68.02
N SER A 376 8.79 64.22 -67.30
CA SER A 376 8.90 65.60 -67.78
C SER A 376 10.35 65.98 -68.08
N ARG A 377 11.30 65.61 -67.20
CA ARG A 377 12.73 65.86 -67.44
C ARG A 377 13.33 64.99 -68.53
N ALA A 378 12.85 63.77 -68.72
CA ALA A 378 13.23 62.92 -69.84
C ALA A 378 12.85 63.57 -71.18
N LYS A 379 11.61 64.07 -71.31
CA LYS A 379 11.10 64.78 -72.50
C LYS A 379 11.86 66.08 -72.77
N GLN A 380 12.16 66.88 -71.74
CA GLN A 380 13.01 68.07 -71.87
C GLN A 380 14.42 67.72 -72.39
N LEU A 381 15.02 66.65 -71.87
CA LEU A 381 16.35 66.21 -72.28
C LEU A 381 16.37 65.65 -73.72
N GLU A 382 15.30 64.98 -74.15
CA GLU A 382 15.13 64.51 -75.53
C GLU A 382 15.13 65.69 -76.52
N LEU A 383 14.33 66.73 -76.26
CA LEU A 383 14.27 67.95 -77.07
C LEU A 383 15.63 68.67 -77.14
N ILE A 384 16.30 68.85 -76.00
CA ILE A 384 17.63 69.47 -75.95
C ILE A 384 18.68 68.63 -76.68
N LYS A 385 18.62 67.29 -76.61
CA LYS A 385 19.51 66.41 -77.40
C LYS A 385 19.25 66.53 -78.91
N GLY A 386 17.99 66.68 -79.32
CA GLY A 386 17.61 66.96 -80.72
C GLY A 386 18.18 68.28 -81.23
N GLU A 387 17.99 69.38 -80.50
CA GLU A 387 18.61 70.68 -80.82
C GLU A 387 20.15 70.58 -80.86
N MET A 388 20.76 69.91 -79.89
CA MET A 388 22.20 69.78 -79.78
C MET A 388 22.81 69.02 -80.98
N ALA A 389 22.12 67.99 -81.49
CA ALA A 389 22.57 67.26 -82.68
C ALA A 389 22.56 68.15 -83.94
N GLY A 390 21.52 68.96 -84.14
CA GLY A 390 21.47 69.94 -85.24
C GLY A 390 22.52 71.05 -85.09
N VAL A 391 22.74 71.54 -83.87
CA VAL A 391 23.77 72.55 -83.57
C VAL A 391 25.19 71.99 -83.74
N GLN A 392 25.42 70.70 -83.48
CA GLN A 392 26.70 70.02 -83.72
C GLN A 392 27.05 70.02 -85.21
N ASP A 393 26.14 69.56 -86.08
CA ASP A 393 26.33 69.55 -87.54
C ASP A 393 26.61 70.95 -88.11
N LEU A 394 25.93 71.98 -87.59
CA LEU A 394 26.19 73.37 -87.96
C LEU A 394 27.52 73.90 -87.42
N TYR A 395 27.96 73.45 -86.24
CA TYR A 395 29.27 73.79 -85.67
C TYR A 395 30.42 73.14 -86.46
N ASP A 396 30.27 71.87 -86.85
CA ASP A 396 31.25 71.15 -87.65
C ASP A 396 31.43 71.79 -89.05
N LYS A 397 30.34 72.34 -89.60
CA LYS A 397 30.33 73.19 -90.81
C LYS A 397 30.80 74.64 -90.57
N ARG A 398 31.18 74.99 -89.34
CA ARG A 398 31.65 76.32 -88.87
C ARG A 398 30.62 77.46 -89.02
N LEU A 399 29.33 77.12 -89.03
CA LEU A 399 28.22 78.08 -89.21
C LEU A 399 27.69 78.65 -87.87
N VAL A 400 28.11 78.10 -86.73
CA VAL A 400 27.64 78.47 -85.38
C VAL A 400 28.84 78.55 -84.42
N PRO A 401 28.90 79.50 -83.47
CA PRO A 401 29.98 79.57 -82.48
C PRO A 401 29.89 78.47 -81.42
N LEU A 402 31.05 77.93 -80.99
CA LEU A 402 31.19 76.88 -79.97
C LEU A 402 30.41 77.15 -78.66
N ALA A 403 30.22 78.41 -78.30
CA ALA A 403 29.46 78.82 -77.12
C ALA A 403 27.98 78.37 -77.14
N ARG A 404 27.34 78.24 -78.32
CA ARG A 404 25.95 77.72 -78.42
C ARG A 404 25.91 76.21 -78.17
N LEU A 405 26.87 75.46 -78.72
CA LEU A 405 26.98 74.02 -78.52
C LEU A 405 27.28 73.68 -77.04
N THR A 406 28.27 74.35 -76.44
CA THR A 406 28.64 74.12 -75.03
C THR A 406 27.63 74.69 -74.02
N ALA A 407 26.70 75.55 -74.45
CA ALA A 407 25.51 75.89 -73.65
C ALA A 407 24.51 74.73 -73.63
N LEU A 408 24.16 74.17 -74.79
CA LEU A 408 23.23 73.03 -74.88
C LEU A 408 23.77 71.77 -74.19
N GLN A 409 25.08 71.49 -74.30
CA GLN A 409 25.73 70.38 -73.59
C GLN A 409 25.62 70.53 -72.05
N ARG A 410 25.83 71.74 -71.52
CA ARG A 410 25.68 72.00 -70.07
C ARG A 410 24.23 71.90 -69.61
N GLU A 411 23.29 72.37 -70.42
CA GLU A 411 21.86 72.25 -70.12
C GLU A 411 21.39 70.78 -70.14
N ALA A 412 21.86 69.99 -71.12
CA ALA A 412 21.61 68.55 -71.16
C ALA A 412 22.17 67.84 -69.91
N ALA A 413 23.41 68.16 -69.50
CA ALA A 413 24.01 67.60 -68.30
C ALA A 413 23.26 68.01 -67.01
N ARG A 414 22.76 69.26 -66.95
CA ARG A 414 21.93 69.77 -65.84
C ARG A 414 20.61 69.00 -65.73
N LEU A 415 19.88 68.85 -66.85
CA LEU A 415 18.62 68.11 -66.89
C LEU A 415 18.79 66.61 -66.59
N ASP A 416 19.90 66.00 -67.00
CA ASP A 416 20.21 64.60 -66.69
C ASP A 416 20.51 64.42 -65.18
N GLY A 417 21.24 65.35 -64.57
CA GLY A 417 21.48 65.40 -63.13
C GLY A 417 20.20 65.65 -62.32
N GLU A 418 19.35 66.60 -62.74
CA GLU A 418 18.03 66.85 -62.13
C GLU A 418 17.14 65.60 -62.19
N ARG A 419 17.16 64.84 -63.31
CA ARG A 419 16.46 63.54 -63.40
C ARG A 419 17.08 62.48 -62.48
N GLY A 420 18.41 62.40 -62.39
CA GLY A 420 19.10 61.47 -61.50
C GLY A 420 18.77 61.67 -60.02
N GLN A 421 18.63 62.94 -59.60
CA GLN A 421 18.19 63.28 -58.25
C GLN A 421 16.76 62.80 -57.97
N LEU A 422 15.82 63.04 -58.90
CA LEU A 422 14.43 62.59 -58.78
C LEU A 422 14.32 61.05 -58.70
N VAL A 423 15.08 60.33 -59.54
CA VAL A 423 15.14 58.85 -59.50
C VAL A 423 15.68 58.35 -58.17
N SER A 424 16.65 59.05 -57.57
CA SER A 424 17.18 58.73 -56.23
C SER A 424 16.12 58.93 -55.15
N SER A 425 15.35 60.02 -55.20
CA SER A 425 14.22 60.26 -54.28
C SER A 425 13.10 59.23 -54.42
N ILE A 426 12.78 58.75 -55.63
CA ILE A 426 11.84 57.64 -55.84
C ILE A 426 12.32 56.37 -55.13
N ALA A 427 13.61 56.04 -55.23
CA ALA A 427 14.18 54.88 -54.55
C ALA A 427 14.11 55.02 -53.01
N GLU A 428 14.35 56.22 -52.48
CA GLU A 428 14.23 56.52 -51.05
C GLU A 428 12.78 56.39 -50.55
N THR A 429 11.81 56.99 -51.26
CA THR A 429 10.39 56.93 -50.86
C THR A 429 9.80 55.53 -51.01
N ARG A 430 10.17 54.76 -52.04
CA ARG A 430 9.84 53.32 -52.14
C ARG A 430 10.47 52.48 -51.02
N SER A 431 11.64 52.86 -50.50
CA SER A 431 12.23 52.19 -49.33
C SER A 431 11.40 52.42 -48.08
N LYS A 432 10.89 53.64 -47.86
CA LYS A 432 9.96 53.97 -46.75
C LYS A 432 8.63 53.21 -46.84
N VAL A 433 8.14 52.93 -48.06
CA VAL A 433 6.98 52.04 -48.28
C VAL A 433 7.29 50.61 -47.81
N GLY A 434 8.46 50.06 -48.18
CA GLY A 434 8.90 48.75 -47.70
C GLY A 434 9.05 48.66 -46.18
N GLU A 435 9.59 49.70 -45.54
CA GLU A 435 9.65 49.81 -44.08
C GLU A 435 8.26 49.79 -43.43
N ALA A 436 7.30 50.55 -43.96
CA ALA A 436 5.92 50.59 -43.44
C ALA A 436 5.20 49.24 -43.63
N GLN A 437 5.44 48.53 -44.74
CA GLN A 437 4.92 47.17 -44.95
C GLN A 437 5.52 46.17 -43.95
N LEU A 438 6.82 46.24 -43.68
CA LEU A 438 7.47 45.41 -42.65
C LEU A 438 6.97 45.74 -41.23
N GLN A 439 6.62 46.99 -40.93
CA GLN A 439 6.00 47.37 -39.67
C GLN A 439 4.61 46.73 -39.49
N ILE A 440 3.79 46.63 -40.55
CA ILE A 440 2.51 45.91 -40.50
C ILE A 440 2.71 44.42 -40.18
N VAL A 441 3.68 43.76 -40.84
CA VAL A 441 4.02 42.34 -40.58
C VAL A 441 4.51 42.16 -39.14
N ARG A 442 5.32 43.09 -38.65
CA ARG A 442 5.85 43.08 -37.28
C ARG A 442 4.74 43.18 -36.22
N ILE A 443 3.73 44.03 -36.42
CA ILE A 443 2.58 44.15 -35.50
C ILE A 443 1.87 42.80 -35.32
N ASP A 444 1.71 42.00 -36.37
CA ASP A 444 1.13 40.65 -36.26
C ASP A 444 2.08 39.63 -35.61
N GLN A 445 3.39 39.72 -35.86
CA GLN A 445 4.39 38.83 -35.24
C GLN A 445 4.54 39.08 -33.74
N ASP A 446 4.66 40.35 -33.33
CA ASP A 446 4.77 40.76 -31.94
C ASP A 446 3.47 40.38 -31.19
N PHE A 447 2.29 40.73 -31.73
CA PHE A 447 0.99 40.33 -31.16
C PHE A 447 0.83 38.82 -31.01
N ARG A 448 1.20 38.02 -32.03
CA ARG A 448 1.10 36.56 -31.97
C ARG A 448 2.07 35.98 -30.93
N THR A 449 3.25 36.56 -30.78
CA THR A 449 4.25 36.15 -29.78
C THR A 449 3.74 36.42 -28.37
N ASP A 450 3.19 37.61 -28.12
CA ASP A 450 2.57 37.95 -26.84
C ASP A 450 1.37 37.06 -26.51
N VAL A 451 0.48 36.79 -27.47
CA VAL A 451 -0.69 35.90 -27.27
C VAL A 451 -0.27 34.47 -26.97
N VAL A 452 0.72 33.90 -27.69
CA VAL A 452 1.22 32.54 -27.43
C VAL A 452 1.91 32.45 -26.07
N LYS A 453 2.66 33.48 -25.67
CA LYS A 453 3.28 33.58 -24.34
C LYS A 453 2.22 33.69 -23.23
N GLU A 454 1.28 34.63 -23.37
CA GLU A 454 0.15 34.78 -22.44
C GLU A 454 -0.65 33.48 -22.31
N LEU A 455 -0.80 32.73 -23.40
CA LEU A 455 -1.52 31.45 -23.42
C LEU A 455 -0.78 30.39 -22.61
N GLY A 456 0.51 30.15 -22.85
CA GLY A 456 1.31 29.22 -22.06
C GLY A 456 1.38 29.59 -20.57
N ASP A 457 1.51 30.89 -20.26
CA ASP A 457 1.44 31.43 -18.90
C ASP A 457 0.05 31.27 -18.23
N SER A 458 -1.00 30.97 -19.01
CA SER A 458 -2.37 30.77 -18.52
C SER A 458 -2.71 29.28 -18.45
N GLU A 459 -2.36 28.47 -19.45
CA GLU A 459 -2.47 27.00 -19.44
C GLU A 459 -1.67 26.39 -18.27
N GLY A 460 -0.47 26.90 -18.00
CA GLY A 460 0.32 26.49 -16.82
C GLY A 460 -0.35 26.83 -15.48
N LYS A 461 -1.10 27.94 -15.41
CA LYS A 461 -1.89 28.31 -14.22
C LYS A 461 -3.17 27.49 -14.10
N GLU A 462 -3.81 27.11 -15.21
CA GLU A 462 -4.94 26.19 -15.17
C GLU A 462 -4.50 24.84 -14.59
N ALA A 463 -3.40 24.27 -15.10
CA ALA A 463 -2.86 23.01 -14.58
C ALA A 463 -2.56 23.09 -13.07
N GLU A 464 -1.95 24.18 -12.60
CA GLU A 464 -1.71 24.38 -11.17
C GLU A 464 -3.01 24.52 -10.37
N LEU A 465 -4.00 25.29 -10.86
CA LEU A 465 -5.28 25.52 -10.19
C LEU A 465 -6.16 24.27 -10.17
N VAL A 466 -6.07 23.40 -11.19
CA VAL A 466 -6.74 22.09 -11.21
C VAL A 466 -6.23 21.20 -10.07
N GLU A 467 -4.90 21.04 -9.94
CA GLU A 467 -4.31 20.23 -8.87
C GLU A 467 -4.59 20.82 -7.47
N ARG A 468 -4.48 22.15 -7.31
CA ARG A 468 -4.91 22.84 -6.08
C ARG A 468 -6.40 22.61 -5.80
N GLY A 469 -7.24 22.55 -6.84
CA GLY A 469 -8.68 22.32 -6.73
C GLY A 469 -9.03 20.90 -6.30
N VAL A 470 -8.28 19.90 -6.78
CA VAL A 470 -8.37 18.51 -6.29
C VAL A 470 -7.99 18.45 -4.81
N ALA A 471 -6.88 19.06 -4.39
CA ALA A 471 -6.46 19.10 -3.00
C ALA A 471 -7.46 19.86 -2.09
N ALA A 472 -8.01 20.99 -2.55
CA ALA A 472 -9.03 21.74 -1.80
C ALA A 472 -10.35 20.97 -1.66
N ARG A 473 -10.74 20.17 -2.67
CA ARG A 473 -11.90 19.29 -2.60
C ARG A 473 -11.66 18.09 -1.68
N ASP A 474 -10.51 17.45 -1.74
CA ASP A 474 -10.12 16.36 -0.81
C ASP A 474 -10.16 16.84 0.65
N LEU A 475 -9.73 18.07 0.94
CA LEU A 475 -9.88 18.68 2.27
C LEU A 475 -11.34 18.94 2.65
N LEU A 476 -12.20 19.34 1.70
CA LEU A 476 -13.64 19.55 1.94
C LEU A 476 -14.37 18.22 2.17
N ASP A 477 -14.03 17.17 1.45
CA ASP A 477 -14.66 15.85 1.58
C ASP A 477 -14.25 15.17 2.90
N ARG A 478 -13.04 15.42 3.41
CA ARG A 478 -12.53 14.91 4.71
C ARG A 478 -13.22 15.49 5.95
N ILE A 479 -13.89 16.64 5.84
CA ILE A 479 -14.67 17.25 6.92
C ILE A 479 -15.83 16.35 7.38
N GLU A 480 -16.31 15.44 6.52
CA GLU A 480 -17.27 14.41 6.87
C GLU A 480 -16.59 13.10 7.31
N ILE A 481 -16.42 12.92 8.62
CA ILE A 481 -15.77 11.75 9.19
C ILE A 481 -16.78 10.59 9.21
N ARG A 482 -16.55 9.59 8.36
CA ARG A 482 -17.44 8.44 8.13
C ARG A 482 -16.88 7.13 8.64
N ALA A 483 -17.75 6.18 8.97
CA ALA A 483 -17.36 4.86 9.48
C ALA A 483 -16.69 3.99 8.39
N PRO A 484 -15.44 3.52 8.57
CA PRO A 484 -14.79 2.62 7.62
C PRO A 484 -15.30 1.17 7.69
N THR A 485 -16.05 0.80 8.74
CA THR A 485 -16.62 -0.54 8.91
C THR A 485 -17.85 -0.49 9.81
N SER A 486 -18.77 -1.44 9.64
CA SER A 486 -19.94 -1.61 10.51
C SER A 486 -19.53 -2.12 11.90
N GLY A 487 -20.05 -1.51 12.97
CA GLY A 487 -19.59 -1.77 14.33
C GLY A 487 -20.45 -1.12 15.41
N VAL A 488 -19.89 -1.06 16.63
CA VAL A 488 -20.40 -0.30 17.77
C VAL A 488 -19.35 0.71 18.20
N ILE A 489 -19.77 1.93 18.49
CA ILE A 489 -18.88 3.04 18.87
C ILE A 489 -18.49 2.96 20.35
N HIS A 490 -17.21 3.16 20.60
CA HIS A 490 -16.58 3.13 21.91
C HIS A 490 -15.63 4.34 22.05
N GLN A 491 -15.37 4.79 23.28
CA GLN A 491 -14.42 5.87 23.60
C GLN A 491 -14.55 7.13 22.71
N LEU A 492 -15.78 7.58 22.43
CA LEU A 492 -16.04 8.88 21.80
C LEU A 492 -15.44 10.01 22.66
N ALA A 493 -14.32 10.58 22.20
CA ALA A 493 -13.61 11.68 22.83
C ALA A 493 -14.18 13.04 22.42
N ALA A 494 -14.65 13.17 21.16
CA ALA A 494 -15.36 14.36 20.68
C ALA A 494 -16.78 14.39 21.24
N HIS A 495 -16.95 15.06 22.38
CA HIS A 495 -18.23 15.14 23.12
C HIS A 495 -18.83 16.55 23.17
N THR A 496 -18.14 17.57 22.62
CA THR A 496 -18.59 18.96 22.56
C THR A 496 -18.64 19.50 21.13
N ILE A 497 -19.78 20.04 20.75
CA ILE A 497 -19.91 20.89 19.54
C ILE A 497 -19.15 22.19 19.82
N GLY A 498 -18.41 22.68 18.83
CA GLY A 498 -17.44 23.77 18.99
C GLY A 498 -16.10 23.34 19.61
N GLY A 499 -15.95 22.06 20.01
CA GLY A 499 -14.67 21.51 20.44
C GLY A 499 -13.65 21.45 19.30
N VAL A 500 -12.36 21.60 19.62
CA VAL A 500 -11.25 21.54 18.65
C VAL A 500 -10.55 20.19 18.74
N VAL A 501 -10.49 19.47 17.63
CA VAL A 501 -9.71 18.24 17.43
C VAL A 501 -8.40 18.60 16.75
N ARG A 502 -7.26 18.07 17.18
CA ARG A 502 -5.94 18.30 16.53
C ARG A 502 -5.65 17.25 15.46
N ALA A 503 -4.64 17.54 14.64
CA ALA A 503 -4.07 16.60 13.68
C ALA A 503 -3.62 15.30 14.37
N GLY A 504 -4.25 14.17 14.02
CA GLY A 504 -3.94 12.84 14.56
C GLY A 504 -4.59 12.49 15.90
N ASP A 505 -5.40 13.37 16.50
CA ASP A 505 -6.13 13.05 17.74
C ASP A 505 -7.12 11.89 17.51
N SER A 506 -7.24 11.01 18.51
CA SER A 506 -8.28 9.96 18.53
C SER A 506 -9.66 10.58 18.82
N ILE A 507 -10.59 10.38 17.90
CA ILE A 507 -11.95 10.96 17.97
C ILE A 507 -12.91 9.97 18.61
N MET A 508 -12.83 8.70 18.20
CA MET A 508 -13.58 7.58 18.74
C MET A 508 -12.97 6.25 18.27
N GLU A 509 -13.44 5.15 18.83
CA GLU A 509 -13.12 3.80 18.39
C GLU A 509 -14.36 3.08 17.86
N ILE A 510 -14.21 2.29 16.80
CA ILE A 510 -15.25 1.37 16.32
C ILE A 510 -14.81 -0.05 16.64
N VAL A 511 -15.60 -0.74 17.47
CA VAL A 511 -15.52 -2.19 17.67
C VAL A 511 -16.33 -2.84 16.54
N PRO A 512 -15.71 -3.52 15.56
CA PRO A 512 -16.45 -4.02 14.41
C PRO A 512 -17.41 -5.15 14.81
N ASN A 513 -18.56 -5.24 14.13
CA ASN A 513 -19.49 -6.35 14.27
C ASN A 513 -18.96 -7.60 13.52
N SER A 514 -17.71 -8.02 13.79
CA SER A 514 -17.09 -9.15 13.11
C SER A 514 -17.63 -10.47 13.63
N GLU A 515 -18.29 -11.24 12.77
CA GLU A 515 -18.78 -12.57 13.10
C GLU A 515 -17.64 -13.59 13.29
N ASP A 516 -16.40 -13.26 12.91
CA ASP A 516 -15.19 -14.07 13.12
C ASP A 516 -14.73 -14.05 14.59
N LEU A 517 -15.48 -14.77 15.42
CA LEU A 517 -15.17 -15.03 16.82
C LEU A 517 -14.23 -16.24 16.94
N GLN A 518 -13.02 -16.01 17.47
CA GLN A 518 -12.03 -17.06 17.75
C GLN A 518 -11.85 -17.21 19.26
N VAL A 519 -11.53 -18.41 19.75
CA VAL A 519 -11.14 -18.59 21.16
C VAL A 519 -9.63 -18.47 21.28
N GLU A 520 -9.17 -17.52 22.10
CA GLU A 520 -7.76 -17.35 22.44
C GLU A 520 -7.46 -18.04 23.77
N ALA A 521 -6.65 -19.10 23.71
CA ALA A 521 -6.30 -19.98 24.82
C ALA A 521 -4.83 -19.84 25.22
N ARG A 522 -4.56 -19.91 26.52
CA ARG A 522 -3.24 -19.66 27.13
C ARG A 522 -2.50 -20.97 27.41
N LEU A 523 -1.86 -21.53 26.38
CA LEU A 523 -1.15 -22.80 26.45
C LEU A 523 0.08 -22.69 27.35
N GLN A 524 0.29 -23.66 28.24
CA GLN A 524 1.50 -23.69 29.06
C GLN A 524 2.73 -24.09 28.22
N PRO A 525 3.94 -23.55 28.49
CA PRO A 525 5.15 -23.93 27.76
C PRO A 525 5.51 -25.42 27.84
N GLN A 526 4.95 -26.14 28.80
CA GLN A 526 5.09 -27.60 28.96
C GLN A 526 4.43 -28.40 27.83
N ASP A 527 3.38 -27.84 27.20
CA ASP A 527 2.49 -28.54 26.27
C ASP A 527 2.67 -28.11 24.80
N ILE A 528 3.61 -27.21 24.51
CA ILE A 528 3.86 -26.66 23.17
C ILE A 528 4.23 -27.76 22.14
N ASP A 529 4.98 -28.77 22.58
CA ASP A 529 5.33 -29.97 21.82
C ASP A 529 4.12 -30.79 21.35
N HIS A 530 2.90 -30.47 21.80
CA HIS A 530 1.67 -31.23 21.55
C HIS A 530 0.58 -30.38 20.86
N VAL A 531 0.88 -29.13 20.49
CA VAL A 531 -0.05 -28.20 19.83
C VAL A 531 0.53 -27.63 18.53
N HIS A 532 -0.18 -27.81 17.41
CA HIS A 532 0.23 -27.41 16.07
C HIS A 532 -0.95 -26.79 15.28
N THR A 533 -0.64 -25.88 14.35
CA THR A 533 -1.66 -25.28 13.46
C THR A 533 -2.34 -26.33 12.58
N GLY A 534 -3.66 -26.22 12.42
CA GLY A 534 -4.51 -27.18 11.70
C GLY A 534 -5.04 -28.35 12.55
N GLN A 535 -4.61 -28.47 13.81
CA GLN A 535 -5.06 -29.51 14.73
C GLN A 535 -6.54 -29.33 15.13
N ALA A 536 -7.25 -30.45 15.29
CA ALA A 536 -8.62 -30.46 15.76
C ALA A 536 -8.68 -30.16 17.27
N ALA A 537 -9.58 -29.26 17.65
CA ALA A 537 -9.85 -28.89 19.03
C ALA A 537 -11.36 -28.94 19.32
N PHE A 538 -11.72 -29.20 20.57
CA PHE A 538 -13.09 -29.00 21.05
C PHE A 538 -13.15 -27.78 21.95
N VAL A 539 -14.11 -26.89 21.73
CA VAL A 539 -14.37 -25.72 22.56
C VAL A 539 -15.59 -25.99 23.44
N ARG A 540 -15.43 -25.76 24.75
CA ARG A 540 -16.51 -25.78 25.75
C ARG A 540 -16.59 -24.42 26.42
N PHE A 541 -17.64 -23.66 26.15
CA PHE A 541 -17.90 -22.41 26.86
C PHE A 541 -18.31 -22.72 28.30
N SER A 542 -17.52 -22.27 29.28
CA SER A 542 -17.77 -22.53 30.70
C SER A 542 -18.90 -21.65 31.27
N ALA A 543 -19.27 -20.59 30.57
CA ALA A 543 -20.40 -19.71 30.89
C ALA A 543 -21.78 -20.33 30.62
N PHE A 544 -21.87 -21.43 29.85
CA PHE A 544 -23.15 -22.10 29.54
C PHE A 544 -23.32 -23.42 30.30
N ASN A 545 -24.58 -23.88 30.40
CA ASN A 545 -24.91 -25.08 31.16
C ASN A 545 -24.30 -26.35 30.51
N GLN A 546 -23.35 -26.95 31.22
CA GLN A 546 -22.54 -28.09 30.75
C GLN A 546 -23.34 -29.38 30.50
N ARG A 547 -24.61 -29.47 30.95
CA ARG A 547 -25.50 -30.62 30.67
C ARG A 547 -26.30 -30.48 29.38
N THR A 548 -26.48 -29.26 28.87
CA THR A 548 -27.32 -28.98 27.69
C THR A 548 -26.52 -28.43 26.51
N THR A 549 -25.34 -27.85 26.75
CA THR A 549 -24.53 -27.21 25.72
C THR A 549 -23.58 -28.22 25.08
N PRO A 550 -23.63 -28.46 23.75
CA PRO A 550 -22.70 -29.37 23.08
C PRO A 550 -21.28 -28.80 23.05
N GLN A 551 -20.27 -29.67 23.01
CA GLN A 551 -18.90 -29.27 22.71
C GLN A 551 -18.77 -28.95 21.22
N LEU A 552 -18.24 -27.77 20.89
CA LEU A 552 -18.06 -27.35 19.50
C LEU A 552 -16.76 -27.91 18.93
N LYS A 553 -16.78 -28.33 17.67
CA LYS A 553 -15.54 -28.60 16.93
C LYS A 553 -14.95 -27.30 16.42
N GLY A 554 -13.65 -27.11 16.61
CA GLY A 554 -12.87 -26.01 16.06
C GLY A 554 -11.51 -26.51 15.56
N THR A 555 -10.78 -25.62 14.90
CA THR A 555 -9.42 -25.90 14.40
C THR A 555 -8.45 -24.85 14.91
N VAL A 556 -7.27 -25.28 15.37
CA VAL A 556 -6.17 -24.39 15.75
C VAL A 556 -5.73 -23.59 14.52
N SER A 557 -6.04 -22.29 14.48
CA SER A 557 -5.72 -21.38 13.38
C SER A 557 -4.35 -20.72 13.55
N TYR A 558 -3.90 -20.53 14.79
CA TYR A 558 -2.64 -19.89 15.11
C TYR A 558 -2.08 -20.38 16.45
N VAL A 559 -0.75 -20.44 16.54
CA VAL A 559 0.04 -20.68 17.76
C VAL A 559 1.14 -19.62 17.75
N SER A 560 1.35 -18.90 18.87
CA SER A 560 2.43 -17.91 18.94
C SER A 560 3.81 -18.57 18.87
N ALA A 561 4.72 -17.95 18.11
CA ALA A 561 6.11 -18.41 18.01
C ALA A 561 6.96 -18.07 19.25
N ASP A 562 6.43 -17.26 20.16
CA ASP A 562 7.09 -16.80 21.39
C ASP A 562 6.09 -16.80 22.57
N THR A 563 6.61 -16.83 23.79
CA THR A 563 5.85 -16.78 25.04
C THR A 563 5.44 -15.36 25.41
N SER A 564 4.14 -15.14 25.55
CA SER A 564 3.60 -13.97 26.26
C SER A 564 3.67 -14.18 27.78
N ARG A 565 3.61 -13.10 28.55
CA ARG A 565 3.52 -13.15 30.03
C ARG A 565 2.17 -12.62 30.50
N ASP A 566 1.64 -13.21 31.56
CA ASP A 566 0.44 -12.68 32.22
C ASP A 566 0.80 -11.47 33.10
N GLN A 567 0.05 -10.37 32.98
CA GLN A 567 0.31 -9.14 33.74
C GLN A 567 0.09 -9.30 35.25
N GLN A 568 -0.74 -10.24 35.68
CA GLN A 568 -1.05 -10.49 37.10
C GLN A 568 -0.16 -11.57 37.72
N THR A 569 0.10 -12.67 37.00
CA THR A 569 0.85 -13.82 37.55
C THR A 569 2.29 -13.91 37.06
N ASN A 570 2.71 -13.09 36.07
CA ASN A 570 4.02 -13.09 35.44
C ASN A 570 4.44 -14.46 34.82
N ALA A 571 3.49 -15.40 34.71
CA ALA A 571 3.70 -16.72 34.16
C ALA A 571 3.82 -16.64 32.62
N PRO A 572 4.79 -17.35 32.01
CA PRO A 572 4.89 -17.46 30.55
C PRO A 572 3.83 -18.40 29.99
N TYR A 573 3.19 -18.03 28.89
CA TYR A 573 2.24 -18.85 28.13
C TYR A 573 2.38 -18.61 26.62
N PHE A 574 2.03 -19.61 25.81
CA PHE A 574 1.86 -19.46 24.37
C PHE A 574 0.39 -19.12 24.05
N THR A 575 0.19 -18.19 23.12
CA THR A 575 -1.14 -17.76 22.69
C THR A 575 -1.61 -18.64 21.53
N VAL A 576 -2.62 -19.47 21.78
CA VAL A 576 -3.22 -20.34 20.76
C VAL A 576 -4.58 -19.78 20.38
N ARG A 577 -4.88 -19.68 19.08
CA ARG A 577 -6.22 -19.32 18.60
C ARG A 577 -6.89 -20.49 17.92
N VAL A 578 -8.17 -20.69 18.25
CA VAL A 578 -9.03 -21.71 17.65
C VAL A 578 -10.20 -21.03 16.95
N THR A 579 -10.35 -21.36 15.66
CA THR A 579 -11.46 -20.87 14.83
C THR A 579 -12.64 -21.84 14.90
N LEU A 580 -13.86 -21.31 14.96
CA LEU A 580 -15.11 -22.06 15.11
C LEU A 580 -15.95 -21.99 13.82
N PRO A 581 -16.10 -23.09 13.07
CA PRO A 581 -16.91 -23.14 11.85
C PRO A 581 -18.38 -22.78 12.12
N ASP A 582 -18.97 -22.01 11.22
CA ASP A 582 -20.34 -21.47 11.31
C ASP A 582 -21.39 -22.56 11.53
N GLU A 583 -21.20 -23.72 10.89
CA GLU A 583 -21.99 -24.94 11.03
C GLU A 583 -22.02 -25.49 12.47
N GLU A 584 -20.92 -25.36 13.21
CA GLU A 584 -20.83 -25.73 14.63
C GLU A 584 -21.40 -24.59 15.50
N ARG A 585 -21.12 -23.33 15.17
CA ARG A 585 -21.66 -22.15 15.90
C ARG A 585 -23.19 -22.13 15.91
N ARG A 586 -23.83 -22.45 14.78
CA ARG A 586 -25.30 -22.60 14.65
C ARG A 586 -25.92 -23.69 15.55
N ARG A 587 -25.14 -24.57 16.17
CA ARG A 587 -25.65 -25.57 17.13
C ARG A 587 -25.93 -25.00 18.52
N LEU A 588 -25.43 -23.79 18.83
CA LEU A 588 -25.93 -23.01 19.96
C LEU A 588 -27.15 -22.24 19.51
N ALA A 589 -28.32 -22.89 19.58
CA ALA A 589 -29.59 -22.23 19.29
C ALA A 589 -29.77 -21.00 20.20
N ASP A 590 -29.85 -19.83 19.57
CA ASP A 590 -30.15 -18.50 20.14
C ASP A 590 -29.27 -17.98 21.31
N LEU A 591 -28.18 -18.67 21.67
CA LEU A 591 -27.24 -18.22 22.69
C LEU A 591 -26.24 -17.20 22.11
N GLN A 592 -26.38 -15.93 22.49
CA GLN A 592 -25.47 -14.87 22.06
C GLN A 592 -24.05 -15.08 22.62
N LEU A 593 -23.09 -15.27 21.71
CA LEU A 593 -21.66 -15.30 22.01
C LEU A 593 -21.12 -13.87 22.07
N VAL A 594 -20.52 -13.50 23.21
CA VAL A 594 -20.01 -12.14 23.48
C VAL A 594 -18.48 -12.21 23.69
N PRO A 595 -17.69 -11.27 23.12
CA PRO A 595 -16.26 -11.19 23.40
C PRO A 595 -15.96 -11.03 24.90
N GLY A 596 -14.90 -11.69 25.37
CA GLY A 596 -14.56 -11.83 26.79
C GLY A 596 -15.16 -13.05 27.49
N MET A 597 -16.08 -13.79 26.85
CA MET A 597 -16.68 -15.01 27.42
C MET A 597 -15.63 -16.11 27.66
N PRO A 598 -15.56 -16.72 28.87
CA PRO A 598 -14.60 -17.77 29.17
C PRO A 598 -14.96 -19.11 28.51
N ALA A 599 -13.93 -19.83 28.09
CA ALA A 599 -14.00 -21.11 27.41
C ALA A 599 -12.82 -22.03 27.80
N GLU A 600 -13.03 -23.33 27.62
CA GLU A 600 -11.99 -24.34 27.73
C GLU A 600 -11.77 -24.95 26.35
N VAL A 601 -10.51 -25.07 25.96
CA VAL A 601 -10.09 -25.61 24.66
C VAL A 601 -9.38 -26.94 24.88
N PHE A 602 -9.95 -28.01 24.32
CA PHE A 602 -9.47 -29.39 24.37
C PHE A 602 -8.80 -29.72 23.04
N MET A 603 -7.49 -29.52 22.92
CA MET A 603 -6.73 -29.80 21.69
C MET A 603 -6.36 -31.28 21.64
N GLN A 604 -6.83 -32.00 20.60
CA GLN A 604 -6.62 -33.45 20.48
C GLN A 604 -5.14 -33.76 20.24
N THR A 605 -4.46 -34.38 21.20
CA THR A 605 -3.07 -34.80 21.02
C THR A 605 -2.99 -36.14 20.31
N GLY A 606 -1.87 -36.37 19.61
CA GLY A 606 -1.66 -37.60 18.83
C GLY A 606 -1.85 -38.85 19.67
N SER A 607 -2.68 -39.79 19.17
CA SER A 607 -3.05 -41.00 19.90
C SER A 607 -1.83 -41.86 20.24
N ARG A 608 -1.69 -42.26 21.52
CA ARG A 608 -0.59 -43.11 22.01
C ARG A 608 -1.14 -44.47 22.43
N THR A 609 -0.42 -45.54 22.13
CA THR A 609 -0.74 -46.87 22.66
C THR A 609 -0.27 -47.01 24.10
N MET A 610 -0.84 -47.95 24.86
CA MET A 610 -0.38 -48.22 26.23
C MET A 610 1.09 -48.67 26.26
N ALA A 611 1.51 -49.42 25.25
CA ALA A 611 2.91 -49.78 24.99
C ALA A 611 3.85 -48.56 24.96
N SER A 612 3.43 -47.47 24.29
CA SER A 612 4.23 -46.25 24.17
C SER A 612 4.41 -45.53 25.50
N TYR A 613 3.41 -45.54 26.39
CA TYR A 613 3.55 -44.92 27.72
C TYR A 613 4.53 -45.69 28.61
N LEU A 614 4.54 -47.02 28.55
CA LEU A 614 5.41 -47.84 29.38
C LEU A 614 6.87 -47.85 28.91
N PHE A 615 7.11 -47.94 27.60
CA PHE A 615 8.47 -48.10 27.06
C PHE A 615 9.16 -46.80 26.61
N LYS A 616 8.43 -45.71 26.32
CA LYS A 616 9.07 -44.44 25.94
C LYS A 616 10.10 -43.91 26.95
N PRO A 617 9.88 -43.87 28.28
CA PRO A 617 10.90 -43.33 29.20
C PRO A 617 12.22 -44.10 29.15
N ILE A 618 12.17 -45.44 28.99
CA ILE A 618 13.35 -46.30 28.85
C ILE A 618 14.08 -45.99 27.53
N ALA A 619 13.34 -45.91 26.41
CA ALA A 619 13.91 -45.57 25.11
C ALA A 619 14.52 -44.16 25.08
N GLU A 620 13.89 -43.17 25.72
CA GLU A 620 14.37 -41.79 25.79
C GLU A 620 15.53 -41.59 26.79
N GLN A 621 15.71 -42.52 27.73
CA GLN A 621 16.91 -42.62 28.56
C GLN A 621 18.07 -43.27 27.80
N MET A 622 17.85 -44.40 27.12
CA MET A 622 18.88 -45.00 26.25
C MET A 622 19.33 -44.00 25.17
N ARG A 623 18.38 -43.32 24.51
CA ARG A 623 18.69 -42.31 23.48
C ARG A 623 19.46 -41.11 24.02
N ARG A 624 19.31 -40.76 25.31
CA ARG A 624 20.15 -39.76 25.98
C ARG A 624 21.53 -40.31 26.37
N ALA A 625 21.63 -41.58 26.74
CA ALA A 625 22.92 -42.23 27.04
C ALA A 625 23.81 -42.43 25.79
N PHE A 626 23.24 -42.38 24.58
CA PHE A 626 23.96 -42.42 23.30
C PHE A 626 24.03 -41.06 22.57
N VAL A 627 23.79 -39.96 23.27
CA VAL A 627 24.05 -38.60 22.77
C VAL A 627 24.99 -37.89 23.74
N GLU A 628 26.27 -37.90 23.38
CA GLU A 628 27.32 -37.09 24.01
C GLU A 628 27.11 -35.61 23.64
N GLN A 629 27.47 -34.68 24.53
CA GLN A 629 27.20 -33.23 24.38
C GLN A 629 28.37 -32.46 23.76
#